data_AF-A0A527YR08-F1
#
_entry.id   AF-A0A527YR08-F1
#
_cell.length_a   1.000
_cell.length_b   1.000
_cell.length_c   1.000
_cell.angle_alpha   90.00
_cell.angle_beta   90.00
_cell.angle_gamma   90.00
#
_symmetry.space_group_name_H-M   'P 1'
#
loop_
_entity.id
_entity.type
_entity.pdbx_description
1 polymer ?
#
loop_
_entity_poly.entity_id
_entity_poly.type
_entity_poly.pdbx_seq_one_letter_code
_entity_poly.pdbx_strand_id
1 'polypeptide(L)' 'PNPSINLTIGRAIGRVPRIGVGVAADEAKHALDVPEIIRRLAPQWMVCQVDLRFGHGQDELEHYAALAQLTGAG' A
#
# COMPACT_ATOMS: atom_id res chain seq x y z
N PRO A 1 -1.53 -15.94 43.11
CA PRO A 1 -0.45 -15.01 42.71
C PRO A 1 -0.11 -15.20 41.23
N ASN A 2 -0.33 -14.19 40.38
CA ASN A 2 0.10 -14.25 38.99
C ASN A 2 1.63 -14.03 38.92
N PRO A 3 2.40 -14.95 38.33
CA PRO A 3 3.84 -14.77 38.20
C PRO A 3 4.13 -13.59 37.26
N SER A 4 5.13 -12.77 37.63
CA SER A 4 5.60 -11.66 36.81
C SER A 4 6.51 -12.19 35.69
N ILE A 5 6.30 -11.68 34.47
CA ILE A 5 7.11 -11.99 33.29
C ILE A 5 7.96 -10.76 32.98
N ASN A 6 9.28 -10.93 32.91
CA ASN A 6 10.19 -9.89 32.45
C ASN A 6 10.38 -10.01 30.92
N LEU A 7 9.91 -9.02 30.18
CA LEU A 7 10.09 -8.91 28.74
C LEU A 7 11.15 -7.86 28.44
N THR A 8 12.21 -8.24 27.73
CA THR A 8 13.21 -7.30 27.21
C THR A 8 13.00 -7.13 25.72
N ILE A 9 12.51 -5.96 25.31
CA ILE A 9 12.44 -5.61 23.88
C ILE A 9 13.86 -5.28 23.42
N GLY A 10 14.28 -5.87 22.29
CA GLY A 10 15.60 -5.62 21.71
C GLY A 10 15.82 -4.13 21.33
N ARG A 11 17.07 -3.77 21.02
CA ARG A 11 17.41 -2.42 20.53
C ARG A 11 17.14 -2.30 19.03
N ALA A 12 16.84 -1.09 18.55
CA ALA A 12 16.78 -0.82 17.13
C ALA A 12 18.14 -1.11 16.46
N ILE A 13 18.12 -1.82 15.32
CA ILE A 13 19.34 -2.24 14.61
C ILE A 13 19.55 -1.50 13.27
N GLY A 14 18.67 -0.57 12.91
CA GLY A 14 18.75 0.17 11.65
C GLY A 14 17.42 0.79 11.23
N ARG A 15 17.35 1.31 10.01
CA ARG A 15 16.10 1.78 9.39
C ARG A 15 15.69 0.83 8.27
N VAL A 16 14.40 0.53 8.19
CA VAL A 16 13.82 -0.17 7.05
C VAL A 16 13.57 0.88 5.95
N PRO A 17 13.82 0.58 4.66
CA PRO A 17 13.38 1.45 3.59
C PRO A 17 11.86 1.64 3.62
N ARG A 18 11.38 2.72 3.00
CA ARG A 18 9.92 2.88 2.80
C ARG A 18 9.41 1.67 2.03
N ILE A 19 8.46 0.95 2.61
CA ILE A 19 7.81 -0.19 1.99
C ILE A 19 6.51 0.28 1.37
N GLY A 20 6.26 -0.16 0.15
CA GLY A 20 5.11 0.20 -0.65
C GLY A 20 4.48 -0.99 -1.34
N VAL A 21 3.50 -0.71 -2.20
CA VAL A 21 2.75 -1.72 -2.96
C VAL A 21 2.80 -1.38 -4.44
N GLY A 22 3.01 -2.38 -5.28
CA GLY A 22 2.75 -2.27 -6.72
C GLY A 22 1.31 -2.66 -6.99
N VAL A 23 0.57 -1.80 -7.68
CA VAL A 23 -0.78 -2.09 -8.16
C VAL A 23 -0.71 -2.16 -9.67
N ALA A 24 -1.06 -3.32 -10.22
CA ALA A 24 -1.18 -3.51 -11.66
C ALA A 24 -2.45 -2.81 -12.17
N ALA A 25 -2.47 -2.45 -13.45
CA ALA A 25 -3.54 -1.62 -14.03
C ALA A 25 -4.91 -2.31 -14.00
N ASP A 26 -4.93 -3.62 -14.27
CA ASP A 26 -6.08 -4.50 -14.17
C ASP A 26 -6.61 -4.68 -12.74
N GLU A 27 -5.75 -4.48 -11.74
CA GLU A 27 -6.11 -4.59 -10.32
C GLU A 27 -6.48 -3.24 -9.67
N ALA A 28 -6.27 -2.11 -10.36
CA ALA A 28 -6.51 -0.78 -9.80
C ALA A 28 -7.97 -0.59 -9.35
N LYS A 29 -8.92 -1.13 -10.12
CA LYS A 29 -10.34 -1.12 -9.75
C LYS A 29 -10.63 -2.04 -8.57
N HIS A 30 -10.13 -3.27 -8.56
CA HIS A 30 -10.36 -4.20 -7.46
C HIS A 30 -9.81 -3.67 -6.13
N ALA A 31 -8.68 -2.95 -6.16
CA ALA A 31 -8.14 -2.28 -4.98
C ALA A 31 -9.11 -1.21 -4.43
N LEU A 32 -9.82 -0.49 -5.31
CA LEU A 32 -10.83 0.49 -4.90
C LEU A 32 -12.12 -0.13 -4.37
N ASP A 33 -12.43 -1.37 -4.74
CA ASP A 33 -13.60 -2.09 -4.22
C ASP A 33 -13.41 -2.53 -2.76
N VAL A 34 -12.17 -2.55 -2.24
CA VAL A 34 -11.84 -2.90 -0.84
C VAL A 34 -11.04 -1.82 -0.11
N PRO A 35 -11.55 -0.57 -0.04
CA PRO A 35 -10.77 0.60 0.34
C PRO A 35 -10.26 0.53 1.79
N GLU A 36 -11.04 -0.07 2.69
CA GLU A 36 -10.64 -0.25 4.10
C GLU A 36 -9.43 -1.18 4.26
N ILE A 37 -9.28 -2.19 3.40
CA ILE A 37 -8.14 -3.11 3.44
C ILE A 37 -6.89 -2.40 2.92
N ILE A 38 -7.01 -1.71 1.79
CA ILE A 38 -5.92 -0.94 1.18
C ILE A 38 -5.42 0.16 2.12
N ARG A 39 -6.34 0.86 2.80
CA ARG A 39 -5.99 1.88 3.81
C ARG A 39 -5.28 1.28 5.02
N ARG A 40 -5.73 0.11 5.50
CA ARG A 40 -5.11 -0.59 6.65
C ARG A 40 -3.71 -1.12 6.35
N LEU A 41 -3.39 -1.37 5.08
CA LEU A 41 -2.04 -1.74 4.67
C LEU A 41 -1.04 -0.59 4.88
N ALA A 42 -1.52 0.66 4.95
CA ALA A 42 -0.74 1.87 5.17
C ALA A 42 0.56 1.91 4.32
N PRO A 43 0.46 1.71 2.99
CA PRO A 43 1.63 1.74 2.12
C PRO A 43 2.29 3.12 2.18
N GLN A 44 3.61 3.16 2.30
CA GLN A 44 4.35 4.44 2.33
C GLN A 44 4.70 4.96 0.92
N TRP A 45 4.43 4.15 -0.09
CA TRP A 45 4.72 4.38 -1.49
C TRP A 45 3.84 3.47 -2.34
N MET A 46 3.45 3.90 -3.53
CA MET A 46 2.69 3.08 -4.45
C MET A 46 3.30 3.14 -5.85
N VAL A 47 3.46 1.98 -6.48
CA VAL A 47 3.90 1.89 -7.87
C VAL A 47 2.69 1.55 -8.73
N CYS A 48 2.30 2.49 -9.57
CA CYS A 48 1.19 2.35 -10.49
C CYS A 48 1.72 1.94 -11.86
N GLN A 49 1.30 0.78 -12.37
CA GLN A 49 1.75 0.30 -13.67
C GLN A 49 0.77 0.70 -14.77
N VAL A 50 1.29 1.33 -15.83
CA VAL A 50 0.55 1.67 -17.05
C VAL A 50 1.34 1.16 -18.23
N ASP A 51 0.66 0.48 -19.14
CA ASP A 51 1.27 -0.03 -20.37
C ASP A 51 0.25 0.14 -21.50
N LEU A 52 0.52 1.12 -22.37
CA LEU A 52 -0.37 1.50 -23.45
C LEU A 52 -0.55 0.38 -24.49
N ARG A 53 0.35 -0.61 -24.53
CA ARG A 53 0.24 -1.77 -25.43
C ARG A 53 -0.88 -2.72 -25.03
N PHE A 54 -1.28 -2.69 -23.76
CA PHE A 54 -2.40 -3.47 -23.22
C PHE A 54 -3.69 -2.67 -23.12
N GLY A 55 -3.72 -1.45 -23.68
CA GLY A 55 -4.91 -0.59 -23.69
C GLY A 55 -5.14 0.17 -22.39
N HIS A 56 -4.19 0.16 -21.45
CA HIS A 56 -4.26 0.99 -20.25
C HIS A 56 -4.22 2.47 -20.64
N GLY A 57 -4.91 3.32 -19.90
CA GLY A 57 -5.03 4.73 -20.21
C GLY A 57 -5.70 5.52 -19.09
N GLN A 58 -6.66 6.35 -19.48
CA GLN A 58 -7.27 7.35 -18.60
C GLN A 58 -7.97 6.71 -17.39
N ASP A 59 -8.71 5.63 -17.60
CA ASP A 59 -9.48 4.97 -16.55
C ASP A 59 -8.56 4.45 -15.43
N GLU A 60 -7.46 3.78 -15.78
CA GLU A 60 -6.48 3.30 -14.79
C GLU A 60 -5.79 4.46 -14.07
N LEU A 61 -5.47 5.56 -14.77
CA LEU A 61 -4.90 6.75 -14.15
C LEU A 61 -5.86 7.39 -13.13
N GLU A 62 -7.16 7.43 -13.43
CA GLU A 62 -8.19 7.91 -12.51
C GLU A 62 -8.32 7.00 -11.29
N HIS A 63 -8.27 5.67 -11.49
CA HIS A 63 -8.25 4.72 -10.37
C HIS A 63 -7.01 4.91 -9.49
N TYR A 64 -5.83 5.11 -10.08
CA TYR A 64 -4.60 5.38 -9.33
C TYR A 64 -4.66 6.70 -8.56
N ALA A 65 -5.25 7.75 -9.14
CA ALA A 65 -5.47 9.02 -8.45
C ALA A 65 -6.39 8.83 -7.23
N ALA A 66 -7.45 8.02 -7.36
CA ALA A 66 -8.33 7.70 -6.25
C ALA A 66 -7.61 6.87 -5.16
N LEU A 67 -6.78 5.89 -5.55
CA LEU A 67 -5.99 5.10 -4.60
C LEU A 67 -4.95 5.97 -3.85
N ALA A 68 -4.32 6.92 -4.54
CA ALA A 68 -3.39 7.87 -3.91
C ALA A 68 -4.11 8.75 -2.88
N GLN A 69 -5.31 9.25 -3.20
CA GLN A 69 -6.14 10.02 -2.26
C GLN A 69 -6.57 9.17 -1.05
N LEU A 70 -6.93 7.91 -1.26
CA LEU A 70 -7.35 6.98 -0.21
C LEU A 70 -6.22 6.64 0.77
N THR A 71 -5.00 6.46 0.26
CA THR A 71 -3.87 5.94 1.02
C THR A 71 -2.92 7.02 1.52
N GLY A 72 -2.91 8.19 0.87
CA GLY A 72 -1.88 9.22 1.05
C GLY A 72 -0.50 8.80 0.52
N ALA A 73 -0.41 7.65 -0.16
CA ALA A 73 0.81 7.18 -0.78
C ALA A 73 0.96 7.85 -2.15
N GLY A 74 2.06 8.56 -2.32
CA GLY A 74 2.48 9.19 -3.58
C GLY A 74 3.97 9.00 -3.83
#